data_AF-A0A150G9H8-F1
#
_entry.id   AF-A0A150G9H8-F1
#
_cell.length_a   1.000
_cell.length_b   1.000
_cell.length_c   1.000
_cell.angle_alpha   90.00
_cell.angle_beta   90.00
_cell.angle_gamma   90.00
#
_symmetry.space_group_name_H-M   'P 1'
#
loop_
_entity.id
_entity.type
_entity.pdbx_description
1 polymer ?
#
loop_
_entity_poly.entity_id
_entity_poly.type
_entity_poly.pdbx_seq_one_letter_code
_entity_poly.pdbx_strand_id
1 'polypeptide(L)' 'MAKNSDIVKQLEKAVDLAVTYGKPIVHWGFIPTIILVGMLTTKPRPSLGQLLWMG' A
#
# COMPACT_ATOMS: atom_id res chain seq x y z
N MET A 1 -12.72 34.89 -7.06
CA MET A 1 -11.36 34.37 -7.31
C MET A 1 -10.70 33.75 -6.07
N ALA A 2 -10.90 34.25 -4.83
CA ALA A 2 -10.26 33.70 -3.62
C ALA A 2 -10.63 32.23 -3.27
N LYS A 3 -11.90 31.85 -3.40
CA LYS A 3 -12.37 30.50 -3.03
C LYS A 3 -11.73 29.36 -3.85
N ASN A 4 -11.39 29.63 -5.11
CA ASN A 4 -10.75 28.64 -5.98
C ASN A 4 -9.30 28.39 -5.57
N SER A 5 -8.57 29.42 -5.10
CA SER A 5 -7.20 29.24 -4.61
C SER A 5 -7.13 28.45 -3.31
N ASP A 6 -8.15 28.54 -2.46
CA ASP A 6 -8.18 27.80 -1.18
C ASP A 6 -8.47 26.31 -1.39
N ILE A 7 -9.33 25.97 -2.35
CA ILE A 7 -9.63 24.58 -2.73
C ILE A 7 -8.39 23.92 -3.35
N VAL A 8 -7.69 24.61 -4.25
CA VAL A 8 -6.46 24.10 -4.87
C VAL A 8 -5.40 23.82 -3.79
N LYS A 9 -5.20 24.74 -2.84
CA LYS A 9 -4.25 24.53 -1.72
C LYS A 9 -4.63 23.36 -0.81
N GLN A 10 -5.92 23.10 -0.60
CA GLN A 10 -6.35 21.93 0.17
C GLN A 10 -6.11 20.62 -0.58
N LEU A 11 -6.33 20.60 -1.90
CA LEU A 11 -6.05 19.45 -2.75
C LEU A 11 -4.54 19.16 -2.80
N GLU A 12 -3.71 20.19 -2.97
CA GLU A 12 -2.25 20.05 -2.92
C GLU A 12 -1.78 19.43 -1.59
N LYS A 13 -2.30 19.92 -0.45
CA LYS A 13 -2.00 19.34 0.87
C LYS A 13 -2.46 17.89 1.00
N ALA A 14 -3.65 17.55 0.48
CA ALA A 14 -4.16 16.18 0.53
C ALA A 14 -3.31 15.24 -0.33
N VAL A 15 -2.85 15.70 -1.50
CA VAL A 15 -1.94 14.95 -2.38
C VAL A 15 -0.57 14.80 -1.71
N ASP A 16 -0.01 15.84 -1.11
CA ASP A 16 1.27 15.76 -0.40
C ASP A 16 1.22 14.78 0.76
N LEU A 17 0.14 14.79 1.55
CA LEU A 17 -0.08 13.80 2.60
C LEU A 17 -0.21 12.38 2.02
N ALA A 18 -0.99 12.22 0.96
CA ALA A 18 -1.18 10.93 0.30
C ALA A 18 0.13 10.39 -0.30
N VAL A 19 1.00 11.25 -0.84
CA VAL A 19 2.31 10.83 -1.37
C VAL A 19 3.28 10.52 -0.23
N THR A 20 3.33 11.38 0.79
CA THR A 20 4.24 11.24 1.94
C THR A 20 3.96 9.95 2.71
N TYR A 21 2.69 9.65 2.97
CA TYR A 21 2.30 8.45 3.72
C TYR A 21 1.96 7.27 2.82
N GLY A 22 1.44 7.49 1.63
CA GLY A 22 1.10 6.41 0.70
C GLY A 22 2.32 5.69 0.14
N LYS A 23 3.41 6.42 -0.15
CA LYS A 23 4.66 5.80 -0.64
C LYS A 23 5.22 4.74 0.32
N PRO A 24 5.44 5.00 1.62
CA PRO A 24 5.93 3.97 2.54
C PRO A 24 4.91 2.84 2.74
N ILE A 25 3.60 3.13 2.80
CA ILE A 25 2.57 2.11 2.97
C ILE A 25 2.57 1.14 1.78
N VAL A 26 2.59 1.64 0.54
CA VAL A 26 2.63 0.79 -0.64
C VAL A 26 3.95 0.04 -0.72
N HIS A 27 5.08 0.70 -0.47
CA HIS A 27 6.40 0.06 -0.56
C HIS A 27 6.55 -1.13 0.39
N TRP A 28 6.13 -0.98 1.65
CA TRP A 28 6.23 -2.03 2.66
C TRP A 28 5.04 -2.98 2.69
N GLY A 29 3.85 -2.54 2.26
CA GLY A 29 2.61 -3.31 2.31
C GLY A 29 2.32 -4.13 1.05
N PHE A 30 2.92 -3.79 -0.09
CA PHE A 30 2.64 -4.46 -1.37
C PHE A 30 2.99 -5.95 -1.33
N ILE A 31 4.23 -6.29 -0.96
CA ILE A 31 4.70 -7.69 -0.94
C ILE A 31 3.87 -8.55 0.04
N PRO A 32 3.66 -8.15 1.31
CA PRO A 32 2.81 -8.91 2.23
C PRO A 32 1.39 -9.14 1.72
N THR A 33 0.81 -8.14 1.06
CA THR A 33 -0.56 -8.25 0.52
C THR A 33 -0.62 -9.28 -0.60
N ILE A 34 0.32 -9.26 -1.53
CA ILE A 34 0.39 -10.24 -2.63
C ILE A 34 0.59 -11.66 -2.09
N ILE A 35 1.45 -11.84 -1.08
CA ILE A 35 1.66 -13.14 -0.43
C ILE A 35 0.35 -13.63 0.19
N LEU A 36 -0.36 -12.78 0.93
CA LEU A 36 -1.65 -13.13 1.54
C LEU A 36 -2.69 -13.54 0.49
N VAL A 37 -2.81 -12.77 -0.60
CA VAL A 37 -3.72 -13.09 -1.71
C VAL A 37 -3.36 -14.44 -2.33
N GLY A 38 -2.07 -14.71 -2.56
CA GLY A 38 -1.60 -16.00 -3.05
C GLY A 38 -1.97 -17.17 -2.12
N MET A 39 -1.79 -17.01 -0.81
CA MET A 39 -2.16 -18.02 0.18
C MET A 39 -3.66 -18.28 0.26
N LEU A 40 -4.50 -17.26 0.02
CA LEU A 40 -5.96 -17.41 0.04
C LEU A 40 -6.50 -18.08 -1.23
N THR A 41 -5.79 -17.94 -2.35
CA THR A 41 -6.25 -18.39 -3.68
C THR A 41 -5.65 -19.70 -4.16
N THR A 42 -4.56 -20.17 -3.55
CA THR A 42 -3.88 -21.44 -3.94
C THR A 42 -4.17 -22.59 -2.97
N LYS A 43 -4.22 -23.82 -3.51
CA LYS A 43 -4.31 -25.08 -2.74
C LYS A 43 -3.29 -26.09 -3.29
N PRO A 44 -2.53 -26.80 -2.43
CA PRO A 44 -2.46 -26.65 -0.98
C PRO A 44 -1.85 -25.30 -0.58
N ARG A 45 -2.24 -24.76 0.59
CA ARG A 45 -1.74 -23.47 1.07
C ARG A 45 -0.29 -23.61 1.54
N PRO A 46 0.66 -22.83 1.01
CA PRO A 46 2.05 -22.88 1.49
C PRO A 46 2.16 -22.34 2.91
N SER A 47 3.09 -22.89 3.70
CA SER A 47 3.41 -22.35 5.02
C SER A 47 4.31 -21.11 4.90
N LEU A 48 4.34 -20.26 5.93
CA LEU A 48 5.26 -19.12 5.96
C LEU A 48 6.73 -19.55 5.83
N GLY A 49 7.09 -20.72 6.35
CA GLY A 49 8.44 -21.25 6.21
C GLY A 49 8.83 -21.58 4.78
N GLN A 50 7.90 -22.09 3.97
CA GLN A 50 8.11 -22.33 2.54
C GLN A 50 8.23 -21.03 1.74
N LEU A 51 7.49 -19.99 2.14
CA LEU A 51 7.49 -18.69 1.46
C LEU A 51 8.71 -17.83 1.79
N LEU A 52 9.19 -17.91 3.03
CA LEU A 52 10.32 -17.12 3.53
C LEU A 52 11.64 -17.87 3.50
N TRP A 53 11.69 -19.04 2.86
CA TRP A 53 12.88 -19.90 2.81
C TRP A 53 13.46 -20.17 4.21
N MET A 54 12.58 -20.37 5.20
CA MET A 54 12.97 -20.71 6.57
C MET A 54 12.96 -22.24 6.79
N GLY A 55 13.34 -23.00 5.75
CA GLY A 55 13.38 -24.45 5.72
C GLY A 55 14.75 -24.96 5.34
#